data_AF-A0A6V8KU19-F1
#
_entry.id   AF-A0A6V8KU19-F1
#
_cell.length_a   1.000
_cell.length_b   1.000
_cell.length_c   1.000
_cell.angle_alpha   90.00
_cell.angle_beta   90.00
_cell.angle_gamma   90.00
#
_symmetry.space_group_name_H-M   'P 1'
#
loop_
_entity.id
_entity.type
_entity.pdbx_description
1 polymer ?
#
loop_
_entity_poly.entity_id
_entity_poly.type
_entity_poly.pdbx_seq_one_letter_code
_entity_poly.pdbx_strand_id
1 'polypeptide(L)'
;MSRALRPAVLATLTVLVLLVLAPFALVAVNAVKSPDEYATDGPLSLPNGLYFKGITDFWIRVDFGEKLFNSFVIAFSVAVLAVVISVLNAYALGIGRVRGRSAFLVFFLLANLLPQEALVYPLYYLSKEVGLYNSQLAVVIIFTAIQSAFGTYLLSSVFAAFPARCWRRPRSTAPARCARCGGWSCRSAGRACRCSSRSSSSGRGTSSSSRSCSSSRTTSRPCRSRSACCRATG
;
A
#
# COMPACT_ATOMS: atom_id res chain seq x y z
N MET A 1 -15.65 26.51 -8.48
CA MET A 1 -17.09 26.24 -8.24
C MET A 1 -17.75 27.55 -7.81
N SER A 2 -18.64 28.09 -8.63
CA SER A 2 -19.32 29.37 -8.39
C SER A 2 -20.06 29.34 -7.04
N ARG A 3 -20.02 30.44 -6.28
CA ARG A 3 -20.67 30.54 -4.96
C ARG A 3 -22.18 30.18 -5.01
N ALA A 4 -22.81 30.35 -6.17
CA ALA A 4 -24.20 30.01 -6.45
C ALA A 4 -24.49 28.49 -6.56
N LEU A 5 -23.51 27.65 -6.93
CA LEU A 5 -23.71 26.19 -7.03
C LEU A 5 -23.59 25.48 -5.68
N ARG A 6 -22.99 26.13 -4.67
CA ARG A 6 -22.77 25.54 -3.34
C ARG A 6 -24.07 25.14 -2.63
N PRO A 7 -25.11 25.98 -2.51
CA PRO A 7 -26.35 25.59 -1.82
C PRO A 7 -27.09 24.46 -2.55
N ALA A 8 -27.09 24.46 -3.89
CA ALA A 8 -27.69 23.39 -4.68
C ALA A 8 -26.97 22.05 -4.46
N VAL A 9 -25.63 22.04 -4.49
CA VAL A 9 -24.83 20.84 -4.21
C VAL A 9 -25.06 20.36 -2.77
N LEU A 10 -25.12 21.27 -1.79
CA LEU A 10 -25.41 20.92 -0.40
C LEU A 10 -26.82 20.32 -0.25
N ALA A 11 -27.84 20.94 -0.85
CA ALA A 11 -29.21 20.42 -0.79
C ALA A 11 -29.31 19.02 -1.41
N THR A 12 -28.68 18.79 -2.57
CA THR A 12 -28.64 17.46 -3.21
C THR A 12 -27.93 16.43 -2.32
N LEU A 13 -26.80 16.80 -1.69
CA LEU A 13 -26.10 15.93 -0.75
C LEU A 13 -26.97 15.61 0.47
N THR A 14 -27.68 16.60 1.03
CA THR A 14 -28.59 16.40 2.16
C THR A 14 -29.73 15.45 1.81
N VAL A 15 -30.37 15.62 0.65
CA VAL A 15 -31.44 14.72 0.18
C VAL A 15 -30.92 13.30 -0.01
N LEU A 16 -29.72 13.14 -0.59
CA LEU A 16 -29.11 11.83 -0.79
C LEU A 16 -28.79 11.14 0.54
N VAL A 17 -28.30 11.88 1.53
CA VAL A 17 -28.08 11.36 2.89
C VAL A 17 -29.40 10.92 3.53
N LEU A 18 -30.45 11.74 3.44
CA LEU A 18 -31.77 11.38 3.99
C LEU A 18 -32.36 10.14 3.32
N LEU A 19 -32.20 9.99 2.01
CA LEU A 19 -32.67 8.82 1.26
C LEU A 19 -31.93 7.55 1.70
N VAL A 20 -30.62 7.62 1.91
CA VAL A 20 -29.82 6.50 2.40
C VAL A 20 -30.16 6.16 3.86
N LEU A 21 -30.42 7.17 4.71
CA LEU A 21 -30.72 6.96 6.13
C LEU A 21 -32.17 6.52 6.39
N ALA A 22 -33.11 6.82 5.48
CA ALA A 22 -34.52 6.48 5.63
C ALA A 22 -34.78 5.01 5.99
N PRO A 23 -34.24 3.99 5.28
CA PRO A 23 -34.46 2.59 5.65
C PRO A 23 -33.85 2.21 7.00
N PHE A 24 -32.71 2.80 7.39
CA PHE A 24 -32.10 2.55 8.70
C PHE A 24 -32.92 3.16 9.84
N ALA A 25 -33.42 4.37 9.64
CA ALA A 25 -34.33 5.02 10.58
C ALA A 25 -35.62 4.19 10.73
N LEU A 26 -36.14 3.63 9.63
CA LEU A 26 -37.30 2.77 9.65
C LEU A 26 -37.04 1.48 10.45
N VAL A 27 -35.90 0.81 10.25
CA VAL A 27 -35.53 -0.38 11.05
C VAL A 27 -35.39 -0.02 12.53
N ALA A 28 -34.81 1.13 12.86
CA ALA A 28 -34.66 1.59 14.25
C ALA A 28 -36.01 1.87 14.92
N VAL A 29 -36.95 2.49 14.21
CA VAL A 29 -38.32 2.72 14.69
C VAL A 29 -39.07 1.40 14.87
N ASN A 30 -38.94 0.46 13.93
CA ASN A 30 -39.59 -0.84 14.03
C ASN A 30 -39.01 -1.71 15.15
N ALA A 31 -37.74 -1.52 15.54
CA ALA A 31 -37.10 -2.27 16.62
C ALA A 31 -37.69 -1.98 18.01
N VAL A 32 -38.33 -0.81 18.21
CA VAL A 32 -38.96 -0.41 19.47
C VAL A 32 -40.48 -0.61 19.48
N LYS A 33 -41.04 -1.19 18.40
CA LYS A 33 -42.47 -1.40 18.23
C LYS A 33 -42.88 -2.76 18.79
N SER A 34 -44.08 -2.85 19.36
CA SER A 34 -44.60 -4.15 19.81
C SER A 34 -45.02 -5.02 18.60
N PRO A 35 -44.98 -6.36 18.71
CA PRO A 35 -45.40 -7.24 17.61
C PRO A 35 -46.85 -7.01 17.16
N ASP A 36 -47.75 -6.73 18.11
CA ASP A 36 -49.17 -6.49 17.84
C ASP A 36 -49.40 -5.17 17.08
N GLU A 37 -48.66 -4.12 17.46
CA GLU A 37 -48.71 -2.81 16.82
C GLU A 37 -48.04 -2.82 15.43
N TYR A 38 -46.98 -3.62 15.26
CA TYR A 38 -46.38 -3.85 13.94
C TYR A 38 -47.36 -4.54 12.98
N ALA A 39 -48.12 -5.53 13.48
CA ALA A 39 -49.11 -6.26 12.69
C ALA A 39 -50.35 -5.42 12.34
N THR A 40 -50.74 -4.50 13.22
CA THR A 40 -51.99 -3.72 13.07
C THR A 40 -51.78 -2.42 12.27
N ASP A 41 -50.74 -1.65 12.59
CA ASP A 41 -50.53 -0.32 11.98
C ASP A 41 -49.53 -0.31 10.82
N GLY A 42 -48.89 -1.45 10.56
CA GLY A 42 -47.91 -1.63 9.50
C GLY A 42 -46.51 -1.07 9.81
N PRO A 43 -45.56 -1.22 8.86
CA PRO A 43 -44.14 -0.93 9.07
C PRO A 43 -43.74 0.55 8.91
N LEU A 44 -44.61 1.37 8.31
CA LEU A 44 -44.36 2.82 8.08
C LEU A 44 -44.94 3.71 9.20
N SER A 45 -45.76 3.17 10.10
CA SER A 45 -46.39 3.98 11.15
C SER A 45 -45.42 4.25 12.30
N LEU A 46 -45.61 5.41 12.93
CA LEU A 46 -44.83 5.82 14.09
C LEU A 46 -45.24 4.99 15.33
N PRO A 47 -44.30 4.73 16.25
CA PRO A 47 -44.58 3.94 17.44
C PRO A 47 -45.37 4.78 18.43
N ASN A 48 -46.47 4.22 18.94
CA ASN A 48 -47.32 4.85 19.96
C ASN A 48 -46.71 4.74 21.36
N GLY A 49 -45.74 3.83 21.56
CA GLY A 49 -44.99 3.66 22.80
C GLY A 49 -43.64 2.99 22.57
N LEU A 50 -42.75 3.05 23.57
CA LEU A 50 -41.43 2.40 23.52
C LEU A 50 -41.50 0.99 24.12
N TYR A 51 -41.42 -0.04 23.27
CA TYR A 51 -41.46 -1.44 23.67
C TYR A 51 -40.05 -2.06 23.72
N PHE A 52 -39.40 -2.00 24.89
CA PHE A 52 -38.05 -2.55 25.06
C PHE A 52 -38.01 -4.07 25.29
N LYS A 53 -39.15 -4.68 25.65
CA LYS A 53 -39.21 -6.12 25.96
C LYS A 53 -38.92 -7.00 24.74
N GLY A 54 -39.26 -6.54 23.53
CA GLY A 54 -38.92 -7.25 22.29
C GLY A 54 -37.41 -7.40 22.09
N ILE A 55 -36.64 -6.37 22.47
CA ILE A 55 -35.18 -6.37 22.39
C ILE A 55 -34.60 -7.34 23.42
N THR A 56 -35.06 -7.29 24.67
CA THR A 56 -34.58 -8.20 25.72
C THR A 56 -34.93 -9.66 25.44
N ASP A 57 -36.17 -9.91 24.96
CA ASP A 57 -36.62 -11.26 24.62
C ASP A 57 -35.82 -11.82 23.44
N PHE A 58 -35.53 -11.00 22.41
CA PHE A 58 -34.65 -11.40 21.31
C PHE A 58 -33.23 -11.71 21.80
N TRP A 59 -32.68 -10.88 22.68
CA TRP A 59 -31.32 -11.02 23.18
C TRP A 59 -31.11 -12.35 23.92
N ILE A 60 -32.10 -12.76 24.71
CA ILE A 60 -32.07 -14.00 25.49
C ILE A 60 -32.46 -15.20 24.63
N ARG A 61 -33.56 -15.12 23.85
CA ARG A 61 -34.07 -16.27 23.08
C ARG A 61 -33.11 -16.79 22.02
N VAL A 62 -32.26 -15.91 21.47
CA VAL A 62 -31.36 -16.23 20.37
C VAL A 62 -29.90 -16.34 20.84
N ASP A 63 -29.64 -16.22 22.15
CA ASP A 63 -28.29 -16.16 22.71
C ASP A 63 -27.40 -15.17 21.94
N PHE A 64 -27.94 -13.97 21.72
CA PHE A 64 -27.34 -13.00 20.81
C PHE A 64 -25.92 -12.61 21.22
N GLY A 65 -25.66 -12.53 22.53
CA GLY A 65 -24.35 -12.25 23.08
C GLY A 65 -23.28 -13.26 22.66
N GLU A 66 -23.59 -14.56 22.69
CA GLU A 66 -22.66 -15.61 22.27
C GLU A 66 -22.40 -15.55 20.76
N LYS A 67 -23.46 -15.37 19.96
CA LYS A 67 -23.33 -15.24 18.49
C LYS A 67 -22.53 -14.00 18.10
N LEU A 68 -22.71 -12.89 18.81
CA LEU A 68 -21.95 -11.66 18.60
C LEU A 68 -20.48 -11.86 18.96
N PHE A 69 -20.20 -12.51 20.09
CA PHE A 69 -18.84 -12.81 20.51
C PHE A 69 -18.13 -13.75 19.54
N ASN A 70 -18.80 -14.82 19.09
CA ASN A 70 -18.27 -15.73 18.07
C ASN A 70 -17.95 -14.98 16.76
N SER A 71 -18.84 -14.11 16.31
CA SER A 71 -18.62 -13.29 15.11
C SER A 71 -17.45 -12.32 15.28
N PHE A 72 -17.33 -11.71 16.46
CA PHE A 72 -16.21 -10.84 16.79
C PHE A 72 -14.88 -11.61 16.78
N VAL A 73 -14.81 -12.78 17.42
CA VAL A 73 -13.61 -13.63 17.46
C VAL A 73 -13.20 -14.05 16.05
N ILE A 74 -14.16 -14.46 15.21
CA ILE A 74 -13.89 -14.84 13.82
C ILE A 74 -13.36 -13.64 13.03
N ALA A 75 -14.07 -12.50 13.05
CA ALA A 75 -13.70 -11.31 12.30
C ALA A 75 -12.34 -10.75 12.72
N PHE A 76 -12.08 -10.69 14.03
CA PHE A 76 -10.81 -10.24 14.58
C PHE A 76 -9.66 -11.18 14.19
N SER A 77 -9.86 -12.50 14.33
CA SER A 77 -8.86 -13.51 13.97
C SER A 77 -8.52 -13.46 12.48
N VAL A 78 -9.54 -13.38 11.62
CA VAL A 78 -9.36 -13.23 10.17
C VAL A 78 -8.61 -11.95 9.84
N ALA A 79 -8.98 -10.82 10.44
CA ALA A 79 -8.31 -9.54 10.19
C ALA A 79 -6.83 -9.60 10.54
N VAL A 80 -6.48 -10.11 11.72
CA VAL A 80 -5.08 -10.23 12.18
C VAL A 80 -4.30 -11.18 11.28
N LEU A 81 -4.80 -12.39 11.04
CA LEU A 81 -4.10 -13.40 10.25
C LEU A 81 -3.94 -12.96 8.79
N ALA A 82 -5.00 -12.40 8.18
CA ALA A 82 -4.96 -11.94 6.80
C ALA A 82 -3.96 -10.80 6.63
N VAL A 83 -3.90 -9.85 7.58
CA VAL A 83 -2.91 -8.76 7.54
C VAL A 83 -1.50 -9.29 7.68
N VAL A 84 -1.23 -10.18 8.65
CA VAL A 84 0.10 -10.76 8.85
C VAL A 84 0.57 -11.48 7.58
N ILE A 85 -0.26 -12.36 7.02
CA ILE A 85 0.06 -13.11 5.80
C ILE A 85 0.25 -12.15 4.62
N SER A 86 -0.61 -11.15 4.48
CA SER A 86 -0.51 -10.14 3.40
C SER A 86 0.78 -9.34 3.49
N VAL A 87 1.20 -8.93 4.67
CA VAL A 87 2.44 -8.20 4.89
C VAL A 87 3.64 -9.06 4.52
N LEU A 88 3.67 -10.32 4.94
CA LEU A 88 4.75 -11.25 4.60
C LEU A 88 4.83 -11.49 3.08
N ASN A 89 3.70 -11.76 2.43
CA ASN A 89 3.62 -11.97 0.98
C ASN A 89 3.99 -10.71 0.20
N ALA A 90 3.45 -9.55 0.58
CA ALA A 90 3.72 -8.28 -0.08
C ALA A 90 5.17 -7.81 0.13
N TYR A 91 5.80 -8.13 1.27
CA TYR A 91 7.23 -7.87 1.47
C TYR A 91 8.08 -8.72 0.52
N ALA A 92 7.76 -10.02 0.42
CA ALA A 92 8.44 -10.95 -0.47
C ALA A 92 8.29 -10.55 -1.96
N LEU A 93 7.08 -10.17 -2.39
CA LEU A 93 6.82 -9.74 -3.76
C LEU A 93 7.30 -8.30 -4.03
N GLY A 94 7.17 -7.41 -3.05
CA GLY A 94 7.43 -5.97 -3.11
C GLY A 94 8.89 -5.59 -3.21
N ILE A 95 9.73 -6.19 -2.35
CA ILE A 95 11.16 -5.90 -2.26
C ILE A 95 12.01 -7.05 -2.79
N GLY A 96 11.53 -8.29 -2.65
CA GLY A 96 12.20 -9.47 -3.20
C GLY A 96 12.27 -9.41 -4.73
N ARG A 97 13.40 -9.83 -5.29
CA ARG A 97 13.57 -9.99 -6.74
C ARG A 97 12.96 -11.32 -7.20
N VAL A 98 11.67 -11.50 -6.96
CA VAL A 98 10.95 -12.71 -7.36
C VAL A 98 10.71 -12.67 -8.88
N ARG A 99 11.20 -13.70 -9.58
CA ARG A 99 10.91 -13.90 -11.01
C ARG A 99 9.43 -14.27 -11.13
N GLY A 100 8.63 -13.45 -11.84
CA GLY A 100 7.19 -13.69 -11.99
C GLY A 100 6.27 -12.89 -11.06
N ARG A 101 6.77 -11.86 -10.36
CA ARG A 101 5.95 -10.98 -9.49
C ARG A 101 4.66 -10.49 -10.16
N SER A 102 4.72 -10.08 -11.42
CA SER A 102 3.54 -9.59 -12.15
C SER A 102 2.48 -10.68 -12.35
N ALA A 103 2.89 -11.92 -12.62
CA ALA A 103 1.97 -13.04 -12.79
C ALA A 103 1.22 -13.37 -11.49
N PHE A 104 1.93 -13.39 -10.34
CA PHE A 104 1.29 -13.61 -9.03
C PHE A 104 0.31 -12.49 -8.67
N LEU A 105 0.66 -11.22 -8.93
CA LEU A 105 -0.25 -10.10 -8.67
C LEU A 105 -1.50 -10.16 -9.54
N VAL A 106 -1.35 -10.51 -10.82
CA VAL A 106 -2.50 -10.71 -11.74
C VAL A 106 -3.34 -11.90 -11.29
N PHE A 107 -2.72 -13.00 -10.85
CA PHE A 107 -3.44 -14.16 -10.33
C PHE A 107 -4.31 -13.80 -9.11
N PHE A 108 -3.75 -13.08 -8.13
CA PHE A 108 -4.53 -12.64 -6.97
C PHE A 108 -5.64 -11.67 -7.35
N LEU A 109 -5.42 -10.80 -8.34
CA LEU A 109 -6.45 -9.92 -8.86
C LEU A 109 -7.60 -10.73 -9.46
N LEU A 110 -7.29 -11.65 -10.38
CA LEU A 110 -8.28 -12.53 -11.03
C LEU A 110 -9.05 -13.38 -10.01
N ALA A 111 -8.38 -13.88 -8.98
CA ALA A 111 -9.03 -14.61 -7.90
C ALA A 111 -10.06 -13.76 -7.13
N ASN A 112 -9.82 -12.45 -6.99
CA ASN A 112 -10.76 -11.52 -6.35
C ASN A 112 -11.90 -11.05 -7.25
N LEU A 113 -11.80 -11.21 -8.57
CA LEU A 113 -12.92 -10.95 -9.50
C LEU A 113 -14.00 -12.03 -9.39
N LEU A 114 -13.69 -13.20 -8.85
CA LEU A 114 -14.67 -14.24 -8.65
C LEU A 114 -15.67 -13.82 -7.56
N PRO A 115 -16.98 -13.93 -7.82
CA PRO A 115 -17.99 -13.64 -6.81
C PRO A 115 -17.86 -14.65 -5.68
N GLN A 116 -17.70 -14.15 -4.45
CA GLN A 116 -17.53 -14.99 -3.25
C GLN A 116 -18.74 -15.92 -3.03
N GLU A 117 -19.94 -15.48 -3.43
CA GLU A 117 -21.17 -16.28 -3.39
C GLU A 117 -21.07 -17.58 -4.20
N ALA A 118 -20.36 -17.57 -5.34
CA ALA A 118 -20.17 -18.77 -6.16
C ALA A 118 -19.19 -19.78 -5.50
N LEU A 119 -18.34 -19.31 -4.59
CA LEU A 119 -17.37 -20.15 -3.88
C LEU A 119 -17.97 -20.85 -2.67
N VAL A 120 -19.17 -20.48 -2.22
CA VAL A 120 -19.80 -21.06 -1.02
C VAL A 120 -20.01 -22.57 -1.18
N TYR A 121 -20.52 -23.02 -2.32
CA TYR A 121 -20.73 -24.44 -2.61
C TYR A 121 -19.42 -25.26 -2.60
N PRO A 122 -18.38 -24.91 -3.38
CA PRO A 122 -17.14 -25.70 -3.36
C PRO A 122 -16.44 -25.66 -2.00
N LEU A 123 -16.47 -24.53 -1.29
CA LEU A 123 -15.90 -24.42 0.06
C LEU A 123 -16.66 -25.27 1.09
N TYR A 124 -17.98 -25.42 0.92
CA TYR A 124 -18.79 -26.32 1.74
C TYR A 124 -18.36 -27.79 1.58
N TYR A 125 -18.21 -28.25 0.34
CA TYR A 125 -17.76 -29.63 0.08
C TYR A 125 -16.34 -29.86 0.59
N LEU A 126 -15.41 -28.93 0.34
CA LEU A 126 -14.06 -28.97 0.89
C LEU A 126 -14.04 -29.07 2.43
N SER A 127 -14.86 -28.25 3.10
CA SER A 127 -14.94 -28.25 4.56
C SER A 127 -15.50 -29.57 5.11
N LYS A 128 -16.40 -30.22 4.37
CA LYS A 128 -16.90 -31.56 4.70
C LYS A 128 -15.85 -32.64 4.52
N GLU A 129 -15.13 -32.66 3.40
CA GLU A 129 -14.10 -33.67 3.13
C GLU A 129 -12.96 -33.61 4.14
N VAL A 130 -12.56 -32.40 4.55
CA VAL A 130 -11.49 -32.18 5.54
C VAL A 130 -12.00 -32.42 6.98
N GLY A 131 -13.29 -32.70 7.19
CA GLY A 131 -13.88 -32.95 8.51
C GLY A 131 -13.99 -31.72 9.41
N LEU A 132 -13.72 -30.52 8.87
CA LEU A 132 -13.82 -29.23 9.57
C LEU A 132 -15.20 -28.58 9.44
N TYR A 133 -16.19 -29.35 8.97
CA TYR A 133 -17.55 -28.89 8.78
C TYR A 133 -18.17 -28.36 10.09
N ASN A 134 -18.95 -27.28 9.98
CA ASN A 134 -19.61 -26.62 11.11
C ASN A 134 -18.63 -26.14 12.22
N SER A 135 -17.39 -25.79 11.86
CA SER A 135 -16.41 -25.24 12.80
C SER A 135 -16.11 -23.77 12.50
N GLN A 136 -15.86 -22.98 13.55
CA GLN A 136 -15.38 -21.59 13.41
C GLN A 136 -14.02 -21.53 12.71
N LEU A 137 -13.20 -22.57 12.90
CA LEU A 137 -11.85 -22.69 12.34
C LEU A 137 -11.89 -22.76 10.81
N ALA A 138 -12.82 -23.53 10.23
CA ALA A 138 -13.02 -23.58 8.78
C ALA A 138 -13.24 -22.18 8.20
N VAL A 139 -14.15 -21.41 8.81
CA VAL A 139 -14.48 -20.05 8.39
C VAL A 139 -13.24 -19.16 8.50
N VAL A 140 -12.52 -19.21 9.62
CA VAL A 140 -11.31 -18.40 9.82
C VAL A 140 -10.25 -18.69 8.75
N ILE A 141 -9.95 -19.96 8.46
CA ILE A 141 -8.94 -20.32 7.44
C ILE A 141 -9.35 -19.83 6.06
N ILE A 142 -10.59 -20.12 5.65
CA ILE A 142 -11.11 -19.81 4.32
C ILE A 142 -11.10 -18.30 4.08
N PHE A 143 -11.70 -17.53 4.99
CA PHE A 143 -11.74 -16.07 4.86
C PHE A 143 -10.34 -15.45 4.97
N THR A 144 -9.46 -15.99 5.81
CA THR A 144 -8.06 -15.53 5.88
C THR A 144 -7.36 -15.70 4.54
N ALA A 145 -7.50 -16.85 3.88
CA ALA A 145 -6.89 -17.11 2.57
C ALA A 145 -7.39 -16.11 1.51
N ILE A 146 -8.71 -15.92 1.41
CA ILE A 146 -9.32 -15.01 0.43
C ILE A 146 -8.92 -13.56 0.71
N GLN A 147 -9.04 -13.08 1.95
CA GLN A 147 -8.70 -11.70 2.28
C GLN A 147 -7.19 -11.43 2.20
N SER A 148 -6.36 -12.43 2.47
CA SER A 148 -4.91 -12.28 2.33
C SER A 148 -4.46 -12.09 0.87
N ALA A 149 -5.19 -12.66 -0.10
CA ALA A 149 -4.91 -12.45 -1.52
C ALA A 149 -5.17 -10.99 -1.91
N PHE A 150 -6.30 -10.42 -1.49
CA PHE A 150 -6.62 -9.01 -1.70
C PHE A 150 -5.62 -8.09 -0.99
N GLY A 151 -5.33 -8.37 0.29
CA GLY A 151 -4.39 -7.60 1.10
C GLY A 151 -2.98 -7.62 0.51
N THR A 152 -2.52 -8.76 0.00
CA THR A 152 -1.23 -8.89 -0.69
C THR A 152 -1.17 -8.02 -1.94
N TYR A 153 -2.23 -8.02 -2.76
CA TYR A 153 -2.32 -7.19 -3.95
C TYR A 153 -2.27 -5.70 -3.60
N LEU A 154 -3.11 -5.26 -2.65
CA LEU A 154 -3.21 -3.87 -2.22
C LEU A 154 -1.89 -3.37 -1.62
N LEU A 155 -1.30 -4.13 -0.70
CA LEU A 155 -0.06 -3.74 -0.02
C LEU A 155 1.14 -3.77 -0.97
N SER A 156 1.19 -4.70 -1.93
CA SER A 156 2.21 -4.72 -2.98
C SER A 156 2.13 -3.51 -3.90
N SER A 157 0.91 -3.00 -4.18
CA SER A 157 0.72 -1.78 -4.97
C SER A 157 1.22 -0.54 -4.21
N VAL A 158 0.95 -0.48 -2.90
CA VAL A 158 1.43 0.58 -2.00
C VAL A 158 2.95 0.56 -1.91
N PHE A 159 3.57 -0.62 -1.69
CA PHE A 159 5.03 -0.75 -1.64
C PHE A 159 5.72 -0.42 -2.97
N ALA A 160 5.05 -0.63 -4.11
CA ALA A 160 5.57 -0.21 -5.41
C ALA A 160 5.52 1.31 -5.61
N ALA A 161 4.55 2.01 -5.01
CA ALA A 161 4.43 3.47 -5.07
C ALA A 161 5.52 4.18 -4.25
N PHE A 162 6.05 3.56 -3.19
CA PHE A 162 7.13 4.15 -2.40
C PHE A 162 8.44 4.24 -3.22
N PRO A 163 9.06 5.43 -3.33
CA PRO A 163 10.26 5.62 -4.13
C PRO A 163 11.36 4.68 -3.64
N ALA A 164 11.99 3.97 -4.59
CA ALA A 164 13.03 2.98 -4.32
C ALA A 164 14.19 3.52 -3.46
N ARG A 165 14.33 4.84 -3.38
CA ARG A 165 15.35 5.53 -2.58
C ARG A 165 15.24 5.27 -1.07
N CYS A 166 14.06 4.98 -0.53
CA CYS A 166 13.88 4.80 0.91
C CYS A 166 14.37 3.44 1.41
N TRP A 167 14.17 2.37 0.64
CA TRP A 167 14.53 0.99 1.05
C TRP A 167 15.78 0.45 0.34
N ARG A 168 16.10 0.96 -0.85
CA ARG A 168 17.33 0.59 -1.56
C ARG A 168 18.48 1.28 -0.84
N ARG A 169 19.31 0.50 -0.13
CA ARG A 169 20.63 0.96 0.33
C ARG A 169 21.23 1.85 -0.76
N PRO A 170 21.69 3.08 -0.45
CA PRO A 170 22.40 3.86 -1.44
C PRO A 170 23.55 2.96 -1.91
N ARG A 171 23.46 2.45 -3.14
CA ARG A 171 24.65 1.94 -3.82
C ARG A 171 25.55 3.14 -3.78
N SER A 172 26.59 3.03 -2.94
CA SER A 172 27.68 3.97 -2.79
C SER A 172 27.76 4.76 -4.07
N THR A 173 27.36 6.04 -3.99
CA THR A 173 27.44 7.04 -5.05
C THR A 173 28.27 6.50 -6.21
N ALA A 174 27.62 6.01 -7.27
CA ALA A 174 28.34 5.81 -8.52
C ALA A 174 29.13 7.10 -8.73
N PRO A 175 30.48 7.04 -8.85
CA PRO A 175 31.30 8.23 -8.83
C PRO A 175 30.70 9.18 -9.84
N ALA A 176 30.31 10.36 -9.35
CA ALA A 176 29.68 11.39 -10.13
C ALA A 176 30.40 11.44 -11.47
N ARG A 177 29.68 11.23 -12.58
CA ARG A 177 30.21 11.54 -13.91
C ARG A 177 30.85 12.92 -13.76
N CYS A 178 32.17 12.97 -13.88
CA CYS A 178 32.91 14.20 -13.75
C CYS A 178 32.29 15.16 -14.75
N ALA A 179 31.59 16.18 -14.22
CA ALA A 179 31.14 17.28 -15.03
C ALA A 179 32.39 17.86 -15.68
N ARG A 180 32.46 17.67 -17.00
CA ARG A 180 33.35 18.32 -17.97
C ARG A 180 34.18 19.45 -17.35
N CYS A 181 35.41 19.17 -16.93
CA CYS A 181 36.41 20.21 -16.76
C CYS A 181 36.82 20.65 -18.18
N GLY A 182 36.64 21.93 -18.51
CA GLY A 182 36.83 22.47 -19.86
C GLY A 182 38.15 22.04 -20.51
N GLY A 183 38.07 21.07 -21.43
CA GLY A 183 39.20 20.56 -22.22
C GLY A 183 40.00 19.38 -21.64
N TRP A 184 39.72 18.93 -20.41
CA TRP A 184 40.51 17.89 -19.73
C TRP A 184 39.74 16.57 -19.60
N SER A 185 40.32 15.47 -20.10
CA SER A 185 39.74 14.13 -19.93
C SER A 185 40.23 13.47 -18.64
N CYS A 186 39.37 13.33 -17.63
CA CYS A 186 39.66 12.52 -16.45
C CYS A 186 39.39 11.03 -16.75
N ARG A 187 40.43 10.20 -16.70
CA ARG A 187 40.31 8.73 -16.79
C ARG A 187 40.46 8.16 -15.38
N SER A 188 39.41 7.50 -14.87
CA SER A 188 39.41 6.91 -13.52
C SER A 188 40.23 5.61 -13.52
N ALA A 189 41.48 5.67 -13.08
CA ALA A 189 42.27 4.49 -12.73
C ALA A 189 42.41 4.46 -11.19
N GLY A 190 41.44 3.82 -10.52
CA GLY A 190 41.43 3.74 -9.06
C GLY A 190 41.11 5.06 -8.33
N ARG A 191 41.40 5.12 -7.02
CA ARG A 191 41.08 6.25 -6.10
C ARG A 191 41.86 7.55 -6.38
N ALA A 192 42.53 7.66 -7.53
CA ALA A 192 43.31 8.82 -7.92
C ALA A 192 42.82 9.35 -9.29
N CYS A 193 42.46 10.63 -9.33
CA CYS A 193 42.20 11.31 -10.60
C CYS A 193 43.53 11.80 -11.18
N ARG A 194 43.85 11.39 -12.42
CA ARG A 194 45.03 11.87 -13.15
C ARG A 194 44.55 12.91 -14.16
N CYS A 195 45.06 14.13 -14.06
CA CYS A 195 44.84 15.19 -15.05
C CYS A 195 46.02 15.21 -16.03
N SER A 196 45.77 14.95 -17.31
CA SER A 196 46.75 15.17 -18.39
C SER A 196 46.22 16.27 -19.30
N SER A 197 47.02 17.30 -19.56
CA SER A 197 46.71 18.33 -20.55
C SER A 197 46.67 17.69 -21.94
N ARG A 198 45.59 17.94 -22.68
CA ARG A 198 45.45 17.49 -24.07
C ARG A 198 46.13 18.54 -24.96
N SER A 199 47.43 18.40 -25.21
CA SER A 199 48.10 19.22 -26.22
C SER A 199 47.69 18.74 -27.62
N SER A 200 46.72 19.41 -28.23
CA SER A 200 46.45 19.29 -29.65
C SER A 200 47.60 19.93 -30.42
N SER A 201 48.52 19.11 -30.94
CA SER A 201 49.56 19.54 -31.86
C SER A 201 48.95 19.82 -33.24
N SER A 202 48.54 21.07 -33.49
CA SER A 202 48.45 21.62 -34.84
C SER A 202 49.63 22.58 -35.03
N GLY A 203 50.57 22.19 -35.88
CA GLY A 203 51.82 22.91 -36.07
C GLY A 203 51.63 24.30 -36.68
N ARG A 204 52.42 25.25 -36.18
CA ARG A 204 53.24 26.24 -36.93
C ARG A 204 54.12 26.95 -35.91
N GLY A 205 55.39 27.10 -36.24
CA GLY A 205 56.45 27.56 -35.32
C GLY A 205 56.27 29.00 -34.84
N THR A 206 56.88 29.31 -33.69
CA THR A 206 58.16 30.04 -33.57
C THR A 206 58.45 30.30 -32.09
N SER A 207 59.73 30.12 -31.71
CA SER A 207 60.46 30.74 -30.60
C SER A 207 59.93 30.71 -29.15
N SER A 208 60.83 30.21 -28.29
CA SER A 208 61.12 30.67 -26.91
C SER A 208 60.03 30.55 -25.84
N SER A 209 60.08 29.47 -25.06
CA SER A 209 60.55 29.51 -23.66
C SER A 209 60.33 28.14 -23.03
N SER A 210 61.37 27.32 -22.98
CA SER A 210 61.39 26.08 -22.22
C SER A 210 61.46 26.41 -20.72
N ARG A 211 60.30 26.64 -20.08
CA ARG A 211 60.19 26.47 -18.62
C ARG A 211 59.98 24.99 -18.35
N SER A 212 61.10 24.28 -18.24
CA SER A 212 61.21 23.00 -17.58
C SER A 212 60.71 23.14 -16.13
N CYS A 213 59.51 22.65 -15.84
CA CYS A 213 59.12 22.31 -14.47
C CYS A 213 59.83 21.02 -14.08
N SER A 214 61.06 21.19 -13.60
CA SER A 214 61.76 20.24 -12.76
C SER A 214 61.02 20.06 -11.43
N SER A 215 61.20 18.87 -10.86
CA SER A 215 61.06 18.55 -9.43
C SER A 215 59.65 18.22 -8.89
N SER A 216 59.46 16.91 -8.69
CA SER A 216 59.06 16.30 -7.41
C SER A 216 57.91 16.92 -6.63
N ARG A 217 56.71 16.32 -6.78
CA ARG A 217 55.92 15.75 -5.67
C ARG A 217 54.68 15.07 -6.23
N THR A 218 54.74 13.76 -6.34
CA THR A 218 53.57 12.89 -6.34
C THR A 218 52.96 12.92 -4.94
N THR A 219 52.34 14.02 -4.54
CA THR A 219 51.48 14.04 -3.36
C THR A 219 50.12 13.49 -3.76
N SER A 220 49.97 12.18 -3.65
CA SER A 220 48.68 11.50 -3.64
C SER A 220 47.88 11.97 -2.41
N ARG A 221 47.26 13.15 -2.48
CA ARG A 221 46.32 13.59 -1.44
C ARG A 221 44.94 12.98 -1.71
N PRO A 222 44.31 12.32 -0.72
CA PRO A 222 42.93 11.89 -0.86
C PRO A 222 42.04 13.14 -0.96
N CYS A 223 41.36 13.31 -2.10
CA CYS A 223 40.36 14.37 -2.27
C CYS A 223 39.17 14.10 -1.35
N ARG A 224 39.17 14.71 -0.15
CA ARG A 224 38.11 14.55 0.86
C ARG A 224 36.87 15.41 0.59
N SER A 225 36.91 16.37 -0.33
CA SER A 225 35.74 17.15 -0.76
C SER A 225 35.96 17.86 -2.12
N ARG A 226 34.86 18.15 -2.84
CA ARG A 226 34.86 18.83 -4.17
C ARG A 226 35.50 20.21 -4.16
N SER A 227 35.47 20.92 -3.03
CA SER A 227 36.00 22.30 -2.91
C SER A 227 37.53 22.37 -2.83
N ALA A 228 38.19 21.28 -2.45
CA ALA A 228 39.66 21.26 -2.30
C ALA A 228 40.40 21.20 -3.65
N CYS A 229 39.76 20.71 -4.72
CA CYS A 229 40.41 20.54 -6.02
C CYS A 229 40.38 21.83 -6.87
N CYS A 230 39.32 22.64 -6.79
CA CYS A 230 39.25 23.91 -7.52
C CYS A 230 40.12 25.01 -6.90
N ARG A 231 40.46 24.93 -5.61
CA ARG A 231 41.20 26.01 -4.92
C ARG A 231 42.72 25.97 -5.14
N ALA A 232 43.24 24.96 -5.84
CA ALA A 232 44.67 24.82 -6.13
C ALA A 232 45.08 25.41 -7.50
N THR A 233 44.18 26.15 -8.16
CA THR A 233 44.42 26.80 -9.48
C THR A 233 44.09 28.30 -9.46
N GLY A 234 44.22 28.93 -8.29
CA GLY A 234 44.37 30.38 -8.16
C GLY A 234 45.82 30.71 -7.87
#